data_AF-A0A4V0I3B3-F1
#
_entry.id   AF-A0A4V0I3B3-F1
#
_cell.length_a   1.000
_cell.length_b   1.000
_cell.length_c   1.000
_cell.angle_alpha   90.00
_cell.angle_beta   90.00
_cell.angle_gamma   90.00
#
_symmetry.space_group_name_H-M   'P 1'
#
loop_
_entity.id
_entity.type
_entity.pdbx_description
1 polymer ?
#
loop_
_entity_poly.entity_id
_entity_poly.type
_entity_poly.pdbx_seq_one_letter_code
_entity_poly.pdbx_strand_id
1 'polypeptide(L)'
;MSVVLLAVVLAADPAPAGQWVGPDVVASPDGKMVYARGKGGVEALDAATGKVLWASKAANRLAGASGTAVVAWVADEKMPNAFRVVALDAATGKALGTSEAIKMPDWAATQKQHGRSFRIGATAAGGKVAVAWQANAYYAGGARPSPEIEEAARKEAAGVAAIDLATGKVTAADRKPRDEEFGATTNKVGELEFQVEEEVPGFKPGAAMVSKVTLTAVKDGKPVWTRELAGNPWSPPPP
;
A
#
# COMPACT_ATOMS: atom_id res chain seq x y z
N MET A 1 30.04 -10.29 -25.90
CA MET A 1 28.64 -10.31 -25.43
C MET A 1 28.65 -10.61 -23.94
N SER A 2 28.58 -9.57 -23.10
CA SER A 2 28.55 -9.74 -21.65
C SER A 2 27.10 -9.91 -21.20
N VAL A 3 26.74 -11.12 -20.78
CA VAL A 3 25.51 -11.40 -20.05
C VAL A 3 25.72 -10.87 -18.63
N VAL A 4 25.20 -9.68 -18.33
CA VAL A 4 25.15 -9.19 -16.95
C VAL A 4 24.01 -9.94 -16.26
N LEU A 5 24.37 -11.01 -15.55
CA LEU A 5 23.49 -11.67 -14.59
C LEU A 5 23.21 -10.67 -13.46
N LEU A 6 22.11 -9.92 -13.54
CA LEU A 6 21.60 -9.13 -12.41
C LEU A 6 20.85 -10.07 -11.44
N ALA A 7 21.58 -11.04 -10.88
CA ALA A 7 21.03 -12.09 -10.02
C ALA A 7 21.63 -12.02 -8.61
N VAL A 8 21.66 -10.84 -8.00
CA VAL A 8 21.73 -10.70 -6.53
C VAL A 8 21.05 -9.39 -6.14
N VAL A 9 19.72 -9.38 -6.04
CA VAL A 9 19.03 -8.34 -5.30
C VAL A 9 18.75 -8.92 -3.91
N LEU A 10 19.58 -8.50 -2.95
CA LEU A 10 19.54 -8.81 -1.51
C LEU A 10 20.11 -10.20 -1.12
N ALA A 11 21.44 -10.27 -0.94
CA ALA A 11 22.11 -11.39 -0.26
C ALA A 11 22.08 -11.29 1.28
N ALA A 12 21.42 -10.26 1.83
CA ALA A 12 21.14 -10.20 3.26
C ALA A 12 19.80 -10.92 3.51
N ASP A 13 19.73 -11.73 4.55
CA ASP A 13 18.46 -12.29 5.02
C ASP A 13 17.46 -11.14 5.13
N PRO A 14 16.28 -11.25 4.50
CA PRO A 14 15.30 -10.19 4.57
C PRO A 14 14.94 -9.97 6.03
N ALA A 15 15.01 -8.71 6.47
CA ALA A 15 14.49 -8.35 7.79
C ALA A 15 13.05 -8.87 7.91
N PRO A 16 12.63 -9.36 9.09
CA PRO A 16 11.26 -9.85 9.28
C PRO A 16 10.27 -8.83 8.74
N ALA A 17 9.39 -9.27 7.84
CA ALA A 17 8.38 -8.42 7.24
C ALA A 17 7.26 -8.16 8.25
N GLY A 18 6.72 -6.94 8.21
CA GLY A 18 5.50 -6.61 8.91
C GLY A 18 4.32 -7.40 8.32
N GLN A 19 3.26 -7.53 9.11
CA GLN A 19 2.09 -8.32 8.74
C GLN A 19 0.93 -7.40 8.40
N TRP A 20 0.29 -7.60 7.24
CA TRP A 20 -0.92 -6.85 6.91
C TRP A 20 -2.05 -7.30 7.82
N VAL A 21 -2.64 -6.34 8.53
CA VAL A 21 -3.79 -6.59 9.42
C VAL A 21 -5.11 -6.03 8.89
N GLY A 22 -5.04 -5.38 7.72
CA GLY A 22 -6.19 -4.87 6.98
C GLY A 22 -5.76 -3.93 5.86
N PRO A 23 -6.72 -3.38 5.10
CA PRO A 23 -6.43 -2.39 4.06
C PRO A 23 -5.72 -1.17 4.64
N ASP A 24 -4.55 -0.80 4.10
CA ASP A 24 -3.74 0.32 4.58
C ASP A 24 -3.37 0.23 6.09
N VAL A 25 -3.27 -0.99 6.65
CA VAL A 25 -2.83 -1.25 8.04
C VAL A 25 -1.82 -2.41 8.10
N VAL A 26 -0.63 -2.13 8.64
CA VAL A 26 0.49 -3.10 8.76
C VAL A 26 0.99 -3.13 10.20
N ALA A 27 1.07 -4.31 10.81
CA ALA A 27 1.72 -4.47 12.11
C ALA A 27 3.23 -4.62 11.96
N SER A 28 3.99 -4.08 12.93
CA SER A 28 5.43 -4.31 13.04
C SER A 28 5.72 -5.81 13.27
N PRO A 29 6.90 -6.31 12.87
CA PRO A 29 7.23 -7.73 13.05
C PRO A 29 7.24 -8.22 14.50
N ASP A 30 7.51 -7.32 15.45
CA ASP A 30 7.46 -7.60 16.89
C ASP A 30 6.05 -7.45 17.51
N GLY A 31 5.07 -7.07 16.70
CA GLY A 31 3.67 -6.88 17.10
C GLY A 31 3.40 -5.70 18.05
N LYS A 32 4.39 -4.85 18.34
CA LYS A 32 4.23 -3.73 19.29
C LYS A 32 3.66 -2.47 18.67
N MET A 33 3.81 -2.30 17.36
CA MET A 33 3.32 -1.16 16.63
C MET A 33 2.37 -1.58 15.52
N VAL A 34 1.42 -0.71 15.22
CA VAL A 34 0.58 -0.78 14.03
C VAL A 34 0.77 0.50 13.23
N TYR A 35 1.18 0.36 11.98
CA TYR A 35 1.25 1.44 11.02
C TYR A 35 -0.08 1.52 10.30
N ALA A 36 -0.66 2.72 10.22
CA ALA A 36 -1.94 2.93 9.58
C ALA A 36 -1.95 4.24 8.80
N ARG A 37 -2.87 4.33 7.84
CA ARG A 37 -3.17 5.60 7.17
C ARG A 37 -4.01 6.51 8.07
N GLY A 38 -3.36 7.45 8.71
CA GLY A 38 -4.00 8.53 9.46
C GLY A 38 -4.48 9.69 8.56
N LYS A 39 -5.23 10.63 9.14
CA LYS A 39 -5.82 11.77 8.40
C LYS A 39 -4.78 12.65 7.70
N GLY A 40 -3.57 12.71 8.24
CA GLY A 40 -2.46 13.53 7.74
C GLY A 40 -1.34 12.77 7.01
N GLY A 41 -1.43 11.44 6.86
CA GLY A 41 -0.37 10.62 6.28
C GLY A 41 -0.25 9.27 6.97
N VAL A 42 0.97 8.78 7.19
CA VAL A 42 1.22 7.53 7.92
C VAL A 42 1.37 7.80 9.41
N GLU A 43 0.68 7.03 10.23
CA GLU A 43 0.80 7.06 11.70
C GLU A 43 1.34 5.72 12.20
N ALA A 44 2.21 5.74 13.20
CA ALA A 44 2.47 4.57 14.04
C ALA A 44 1.68 4.67 15.32
N LEU A 45 0.99 3.59 15.62
CA LEU A 45 0.18 3.41 16.81
C LEU A 45 0.84 2.37 17.69
N ASP A 46 0.81 2.59 19.00
CA ASP A 46 1.04 1.53 19.97
C ASP A 46 -0.07 0.48 19.81
N ALA A 47 0.30 -0.78 19.52
CA ALA A 47 -0.67 -1.82 19.18
C ALA A 47 -1.62 -2.12 20.34
N ALA A 48 -1.16 -2.00 21.59
CA ALA A 48 -1.94 -2.33 22.77
C ALA A 48 -2.94 -1.23 23.16
N THR A 49 -2.61 0.04 22.90
CA THR A 49 -3.36 1.19 23.41
C THR A 49 -3.97 2.09 22.33
N GLY A 50 -3.56 1.93 21.07
CA GLY A 50 -4.01 2.77 19.95
C GLY A 50 -3.46 4.21 20.00
N LYS A 51 -2.54 4.51 20.92
CA LYS A 51 -1.91 5.83 21.04
C LYS A 51 -0.96 6.07 19.86
N VAL A 52 -1.01 7.27 19.29
CA VAL A 52 -0.07 7.68 18.26
C VAL A 52 1.31 7.86 18.88
N LEU A 53 2.28 7.10 18.39
CA LEU A 53 3.70 7.21 18.75
C LEU A 53 4.40 8.25 17.89
N TRP A 54 4.11 8.23 16.58
CA TRP A 54 4.56 9.23 15.63
C TRP A 54 3.61 9.34 14.44
N ALA A 55 3.71 10.45 13.70
CA ALA A 55 2.99 10.68 12.46
C ALA A 55 3.92 11.31 11.40
N SER A 56 3.72 10.96 10.14
CA SER A 56 4.51 11.44 9.01
C SER A 56 3.62 11.83 7.84
N LYS A 57 3.86 13.03 7.29
CA LYS A 57 3.16 13.56 6.11
C LYS A 57 3.85 13.22 4.79
N ALA A 58 4.99 12.52 4.84
CA ALA A 58 5.81 12.28 3.65
C ALA A 58 5.15 11.32 2.64
N ALA A 59 4.21 10.50 3.10
CA ALA A 59 3.40 9.60 2.28
C ALA A 59 2.04 9.37 2.94
N ASN A 60 1.11 8.78 2.22
CA ASN A 60 -0.27 8.60 2.69
C ASN A 60 -0.87 7.21 2.43
N ARG A 61 -0.10 6.24 1.92
CA ARG A 61 -0.54 4.86 1.75
C ARG A 61 0.59 3.90 2.06
N LEU A 62 0.26 2.75 2.66
CA LEU A 62 1.27 1.76 3.03
C LEU A 62 1.57 0.83 1.85
N ALA A 63 2.80 0.32 1.82
CA ALA A 63 3.23 -0.76 0.92
C ALA A 63 3.86 -1.93 1.70
N GLY A 64 4.28 -1.71 2.96
CA GLY A 64 4.80 -2.77 3.82
C GLY A 64 5.58 -2.20 4.99
N ALA A 65 6.09 -3.07 5.84
CA ALA A 65 6.98 -2.67 6.94
C ALA A 65 8.03 -3.76 7.20
N SER A 66 9.05 -3.40 7.94
CA SER A 66 10.10 -4.26 8.49
C SER A 66 10.41 -3.80 9.92
N GLY A 67 11.35 -4.46 10.58
CA GLY A 67 11.79 -4.04 11.92
C GLY A 67 12.47 -2.65 11.97
N THR A 68 12.92 -2.12 10.83
CA THR A 68 13.68 -0.85 10.77
C THR A 68 13.03 0.21 9.90
N ALA A 69 12.18 -0.16 8.95
CA ALA A 69 11.55 0.78 8.04
C ALA A 69 10.08 0.45 7.76
N VAL A 70 9.27 1.50 7.63
CA VAL A 70 7.93 1.47 7.05
C VAL A 70 8.02 1.94 5.61
N VAL A 71 7.55 1.13 4.67
CA VAL A 71 7.50 1.52 3.26
C VAL A 71 6.10 2.01 2.96
N ALA A 72 6.04 3.24 2.47
CA ALA A 72 4.82 3.92 2.08
C ALA A 72 4.96 4.45 0.65
N TRP A 73 3.87 4.93 0.08
CA TRP A 73 3.86 5.50 -1.25
C TRP A 73 2.88 6.66 -1.36
N VAL A 74 3.08 7.47 -2.40
CA VAL A 74 2.23 8.60 -2.77
C VAL A 74 2.11 8.65 -4.28
N ALA A 75 0.91 8.96 -4.78
CA ALA A 75 0.69 9.21 -6.21
C ALA A 75 1.50 10.44 -6.65
N ASP A 76 2.05 10.44 -7.87
CA ASP A 76 2.71 11.62 -8.40
C ASP A 76 1.65 12.66 -8.80
N GLU A 77 1.78 13.89 -8.30
CA GLU A 77 0.79 14.95 -8.53
C GLU A 77 0.67 15.34 -10.01
N LYS A 78 1.73 15.17 -10.79
CA LYS A 78 1.80 15.57 -12.20
C LYS A 78 1.51 14.42 -13.16
N MET A 79 1.56 13.18 -12.67
CA MET A 79 1.45 11.98 -13.49
C MET A 79 0.52 10.95 -12.81
N PRO A 80 -0.76 10.85 -13.22
CA PRO A 80 -1.75 9.99 -12.55
C PRO A 80 -1.41 8.48 -12.63
N ASN A 81 -0.59 8.09 -13.61
CA ASN A 81 -0.07 6.74 -13.80
C ASN A 81 1.33 6.54 -13.19
N ALA A 82 1.75 7.39 -12.26
CA ALA A 82 3.01 7.24 -11.54
C ALA A 82 2.83 7.36 -10.03
N PHE A 83 3.76 6.77 -9.30
CA PHE A 83 3.87 6.92 -7.85
C PHE A 83 5.33 6.98 -7.41
N ARG A 84 5.53 7.46 -6.18
CA ARG A 84 6.82 7.46 -5.50
C ARG A 84 6.71 6.65 -4.24
N VAL A 85 7.81 6.00 -3.90
CA VAL A 85 7.95 5.20 -2.70
C VAL A 85 8.78 5.98 -1.70
N VAL A 86 8.33 5.98 -0.45
CA VAL A 86 8.97 6.66 0.67
C VAL A 86 9.25 5.60 1.73
N ALA A 87 10.51 5.51 2.15
CA ALA A 87 10.87 4.72 3.32
C ALA A 87 10.91 5.65 4.53
N LEU A 88 10.23 5.25 5.61
CA LEU A 88 10.24 5.93 6.89
C LEU A 88 10.98 5.07 7.90
N ASP A 89 11.73 5.69 8.80
CA ASP A 89 12.30 5.02 9.97
C ASP A 89 11.15 4.50 10.86
N ALA A 90 11.16 3.21 11.16
CA ALA A 90 10.05 2.56 11.84
C ALA A 90 9.82 3.08 13.28
N ALA A 91 10.87 3.56 13.93
CA ALA A 91 10.82 4.03 15.31
C ALA A 91 10.40 5.50 15.41
N THR A 92 10.75 6.33 14.43
CA THR A 92 10.60 7.79 14.50
C THR A 92 9.68 8.40 13.44
N GLY A 93 9.34 7.66 12.39
CA GLY A 93 8.54 8.15 11.26
C GLY A 93 9.28 9.12 10.33
N LYS A 94 10.57 9.37 10.57
CA LYS A 94 11.40 10.25 9.73
C LYS A 94 11.67 9.60 8.38
N ALA A 95 11.65 10.39 7.31
CA ALA A 95 11.99 9.88 5.99
C ALA A 95 13.46 9.44 5.92
N LEU A 96 13.67 8.20 5.49
CA LEU A 96 14.99 7.62 5.17
C LEU A 96 15.39 7.91 3.73
N GLY A 97 14.40 8.08 2.85
CA GLY A 97 14.61 8.36 1.44
C GLY A 97 13.30 8.30 0.65
N THR A 98 13.34 8.87 -0.55
CA THR A 98 12.22 8.90 -1.49
C THR A 98 12.72 8.50 -2.87
N SER A 99 11.95 7.68 -3.57
CA SER A 99 12.30 7.23 -4.91
C SER A 99 12.04 8.29 -5.99
N GLU A 100 12.67 8.10 -7.13
CA GLU A 100 12.18 8.59 -8.41
C GLU A 100 10.76 8.03 -8.69
N ALA A 101 10.04 8.67 -9.62
CA ALA A 101 8.70 8.22 -9.98
C ALA A 101 8.75 6.88 -10.73
N ILE A 102 7.99 5.90 -10.22
CA ILE A 102 7.74 4.63 -10.91
C ILE A 102 6.56 4.85 -11.84
N LYS A 103 6.83 4.81 -13.15
CA LYS A 103 5.82 4.99 -14.20
C LYS A 103 5.16 3.66 -14.56
N MET A 104 3.84 3.66 -14.61
CA MET A 104 3.01 2.57 -15.11
C MET A 104 2.49 2.91 -16.52
N PRO A 105 1.82 1.98 -17.23
CA PRO A 105 1.10 2.32 -18.45
C PRO A 105 0.10 3.46 -18.25
N ASP A 106 -0.15 4.23 -19.31
CA ASP A 106 -1.04 5.38 -19.33
C ASP A 106 -2.47 5.11 -18.83
N TRP A 107 -2.98 3.90 -19.07
CA TRP A 107 -4.31 3.47 -18.63
C TRP A 107 -4.37 3.13 -17.13
N ALA A 108 -3.22 2.90 -16.48
CA ALA A 108 -3.17 2.54 -15.07
C ALA A 108 -3.45 3.77 -14.19
N ALA A 109 -4.08 3.54 -13.04
CA ALA A 109 -4.27 4.56 -12.02
C ALA A 109 -3.92 3.99 -10.66
N THR A 110 -3.26 4.80 -9.84
CA THR A 110 -2.94 4.42 -8.46
C THR A 110 -4.08 4.70 -7.49
N GLN A 111 -4.99 5.59 -7.86
CA GLN A 111 -6.18 5.91 -7.08
C GLN A 111 -7.30 4.89 -7.34
N LYS A 112 -8.14 4.65 -6.32
CA LYS A 112 -9.35 3.84 -6.44
C LYS A 112 -10.31 4.52 -7.42
N GLN A 113 -10.36 4.01 -8.64
CA GLN A 113 -11.23 4.47 -9.71
C GLN A 113 -12.16 3.34 -10.11
N HIS A 114 -13.40 3.67 -10.50
CA HIS A 114 -14.35 2.66 -10.95
C HIS A 114 -13.77 1.88 -12.15
N GLY A 115 -13.87 0.55 -12.12
CA GLY A 115 -13.28 -0.30 -13.16
C GLY A 115 -11.76 -0.39 -13.15
N ARG A 116 -11.09 0.08 -12.09
CA ARG A 116 -9.63 -0.02 -11.94
C ARG A 116 -9.25 -0.50 -10.55
N SER A 117 -8.19 -1.30 -10.47
CA SER A 117 -7.58 -1.69 -9.20
C SER A 117 -6.07 -1.50 -9.25
N PHE A 118 -5.52 -1.19 -8.08
CA PHE A 118 -4.09 -1.07 -7.88
C PHE A 118 -3.74 -1.71 -6.54
N ARG A 119 -2.71 -2.58 -6.54
CA ARG A 119 -2.11 -3.11 -5.32
C ARG A 119 -0.60 -2.98 -5.39
N ILE A 120 0.00 -2.81 -4.23
CA ILE A 120 1.44 -2.64 -4.08
C ILE A 120 1.88 -3.34 -2.80
N GLY A 121 3.04 -3.99 -2.87
CA GLY A 121 3.73 -4.54 -1.72
C GLY A 121 5.21 -4.17 -1.78
N ALA A 122 5.84 -4.04 -0.64
CA ALA A 122 7.24 -3.67 -0.56
C ALA A 122 7.93 -4.24 0.67
N THR A 123 9.21 -4.53 0.51
CA THR A 123 10.11 -4.93 1.59
C THR A 123 11.33 -4.01 1.61
N ALA A 124 11.84 -3.71 2.80
CA ALA A 124 13.01 -2.85 2.99
C ALA A 124 14.09 -3.59 3.77
N ALA A 125 15.33 -3.50 3.29
CA ALA A 125 16.50 -4.04 3.96
C ALA A 125 17.76 -3.28 3.53
N GLY A 126 18.60 -2.89 4.51
CA GLY A 126 19.93 -2.35 4.25
C GLY A 126 19.96 -1.13 3.31
N GLY A 127 19.05 -0.17 3.49
CA GLY A 127 18.97 1.03 2.65
C GLY A 127 18.41 0.80 1.24
N LYS A 128 17.87 -0.38 0.97
CA LYS A 128 17.21 -0.73 -0.30
C LYS A 128 15.75 -1.10 -0.05
N VAL A 129 14.91 -0.85 -1.05
CA VAL A 129 13.51 -1.28 -1.06
C VAL A 129 13.26 -2.09 -2.32
N ALA A 130 12.65 -3.26 -2.18
CA ALA A 130 12.06 -4.01 -3.28
C ALA A 130 10.56 -3.75 -3.30
N VAL A 131 10.01 -3.39 -4.45
CA VAL A 131 8.59 -3.04 -4.65
C VAL A 131 8.00 -3.92 -5.72
N ALA A 132 6.84 -4.49 -5.43
CA ALA A 132 5.96 -5.18 -6.37
C ALA A 132 4.68 -4.37 -6.54
N TRP A 133 4.22 -4.16 -7.78
CA TRP A 133 2.96 -3.48 -8.05
C TRP A 133 2.17 -4.21 -9.12
N GLN A 134 0.85 -4.08 -9.06
CA GLN A 134 -0.08 -4.59 -10.07
C GLN A 134 -1.22 -3.60 -10.25
N ALA A 135 -1.55 -3.31 -11.50
CA ALA A 135 -2.67 -2.50 -11.92
C ALA A 135 -3.58 -3.32 -12.84
N ASN A 136 -4.89 -3.19 -12.65
CA ASN A 136 -5.90 -3.81 -13.51
C ASN A 136 -6.92 -2.76 -13.95
N ALA A 137 -7.44 -2.91 -15.15
CA ALA A 137 -8.63 -2.22 -15.63
C ALA A 137 -9.63 -3.25 -16.16
N TYR A 138 -10.93 -2.97 -15.98
CA TYR A 138 -12.03 -3.80 -16.44
C TYR A 138 -13.25 -2.91 -16.69
N TYR A 139 -14.20 -3.41 -17.48
CA TYR A 139 -15.47 -2.73 -17.68
C TYR A 139 -16.25 -2.65 -16.36
N ALA A 140 -16.70 -1.45 -15.99
CA ALA A 140 -17.50 -1.25 -14.79
C ALA A 140 -18.47 -0.08 -15.03
N GLY A 141 -19.78 -0.35 -14.90
CA GLY A 141 -20.87 0.62 -15.10
C GLY A 141 -21.66 0.41 -16.39
N GLY A 142 -22.89 0.93 -16.48
CA GLY A 142 -23.71 0.88 -17.69
C GLY A 142 -24.37 -0.47 -18.02
N ALA A 143 -24.93 -0.57 -19.23
CA ALA A 143 -25.50 -1.83 -19.74
C ALA A 143 -24.39 -2.89 -19.87
N ARG A 144 -24.69 -4.15 -19.57
CA ARG A 144 -23.70 -5.22 -19.71
C ARG A 144 -23.28 -5.35 -21.18
N PRO A 145 -22.00 -5.18 -21.52
CA PRO A 145 -21.55 -5.26 -22.90
C PRO A 145 -21.42 -6.73 -23.32
N SER A 146 -21.14 -6.99 -24.59
CA SER A 146 -20.89 -8.36 -25.03
C SER A 146 -19.63 -8.92 -24.35
N PRO A 147 -19.51 -10.25 -24.20
CA PRO A 147 -18.30 -10.87 -23.66
C PRO A 147 -17.02 -10.43 -24.39
N GLU A 148 -17.06 -10.21 -25.71
CA GLU A 148 -15.87 -9.75 -26.44
C GLU A 148 -15.45 -8.34 -26.02
N ILE A 149 -16.40 -7.44 -25.74
CA ILE A 149 -16.12 -6.10 -25.24
C ILE A 149 -15.61 -6.15 -23.80
N GLU A 150 -16.18 -7.01 -22.95
CA GLU A 150 -15.69 -7.21 -21.57
C GLU A 150 -14.23 -7.69 -21.58
N GLU A 151 -13.89 -8.65 -22.44
CA GLU A 151 -12.52 -9.17 -22.59
C GLU A 151 -11.56 -8.09 -23.13
N ALA A 152 -11.95 -7.37 -24.18
CA ALA A 152 -11.15 -6.30 -24.76
C ALA A 152 -10.92 -5.12 -23.79
N ALA A 153 -11.83 -4.92 -22.82
CA ALA A 153 -11.70 -3.90 -21.78
C ALA A 153 -10.73 -4.30 -20.65
N ARG A 154 -10.40 -5.59 -20.51
CA ARG A 154 -9.46 -6.05 -19.49
C ARG A 154 -8.04 -5.65 -19.85
N LYS A 155 -7.42 -4.87 -18.98
CA LYS A 155 -5.99 -4.52 -19.08
C LYS A 155 -5.31 -4.89 -17.78
N GLU A 156 -4.12 -5.45 -17.88
CA GLU A 156 -3.29 -5.78 -16.74
C GLU A 156 -1.87 -5.32 -16.99
N ALA A 157 -1.25 -4.75 -15.96
CA ALA A 157 0.18 -4.47 -15.94
C ALA A 157 0.69 -4.71 -14.52
N ALA A 158 1.91 -5.21 -14.44
CA ALA A 158 2.56 -5.47 -13.18
C ALA A 158 4.06 -5.26 -13.35
N GLY A 159 4.75 -4.96 -12.26
CA GLY A 159 6.18 -4.76 -12.29
C GLY A 159 6.83 -4.94 -10.93
N VAL A 160 8.14 -5.18 -10.97
CA VAL A 160 9.00 -5.18 -9.80
C VAL A 160 10.10 -4.15 -9.99
N ALA A 161 10.43 -3.42 -8.94
CA ALA A 161 11.53 -2.48 -8.93
C ALA A 161 12.35 -2.57 -7.65
N ALA A 162 13.66 -2.42 -7.78
CA ALA A 162 14.57 -2.16 -6.67
C ALA A 162 14.83 -0.65 -6.57
N ILE A 163 14.88 -0.13 -5.35
CA ILE A 163 15.07 1.28 -5.04
C ILE A 163 16.27 1.40 -4.12
N ASP A 164 17.22 2.24 -4.49
CA ASP A 164 18.30 2.68 -3.62
C ASP A 164 17.83 3.92 -2.85
N LEU A 165 17.70 3.84 -1.52
CA LEU A 165 17.11 4.94 -0.74
C LEU A 165 18.03 6.14 -0.58
N ALA A 166 19.36 5.95 -0.70
CA ALA A 166 20.32 7.03 -0.60
C ALA A 166 20.24 7.96 -1.83
N THR A 167 20.00 7.38 -3.01
CA THR A 167 19.95 8.10 -4.29
C THR A 167 18.54 8.32 -4.81
N GLY A 168 17.56 7.55 -4.34
CA GLY A 168 16.20 7.48 -4.88
C GLY A 168 16.10 6.70 -6.19
N LYS A 169 17.21 6.18 -6.75
CA LYS A 169 17.24 5.56 -8.06
C LYS A 169 16.36 4.30 -8.11
N VAL A 170 15.52 4.22 -9.14
CA VAL A 170 14.65 3.07 -9.42
C VAL A 170 15.29 2.18 -10.49
N THR A 171 15.40 0.88 -10.23
CA THR A 171 15.85 -0.13 -11.20
C THR A 171 14.76 -1.16 -11.38
N ALA A 172 14.14 -1.21 -12.56
CA ALA A 172 13.14 -2.23 -12.87
C ALA A 172 13.79 -3.61 -12.96
N ALA A 173 13.08 -4.63 -12.45
CA ALA A 173 13.45 -6.03 -12.62
C ALA A 173 12.67 -6.61 -13.80
N ASP A 174 13.34 -7.44 -14.61
CA ASP A 174 12.72 -8.14 -15.74
C ASP A 174 12.01 -9.41 -15.26
N ARG A 175 10.98 -9.23 -14.43
CA ARG A 175 10.10 -10.28 -13.96
C ARG A 175 8.76 -9.72 -13.49
N LYS A 176 7.76 -10.61 -13.45
CA LYS A 176 6.47 -10.32 -12.80
C LYS A 176 6.60 -10.39 -11.28
N PRO A 177 5.74 -9.67 -10.54
CA PRO A 177 5.63 -9.84 -9.10
C PRO A 177 5.02 -11.21 -8.76
N ARG A 178 5.39 -11.74 -7.59
CA ARG A 178 4.80 -12.93 -6.98
C ARG A 178 3.76 -12.52 -5.95
N ASP A 179 2.81 -13.40 -5.66
CA ASP A 179 1.74 -13.09 -4.70
C ASP A 179 2.26 -12.80 -3.30
N GLU A 180 3.33 -13.48 -2.85
CA GLU A 180 3.91 -13.24 -1.52
C GLU A 180 4.48 -11.82 -1.38
N GLU A 181 4.84 -11.16 -2.47
CA GLU A 181 5.42 -9.82 -2.47
C GLU A 181 4.38 -8.73 -2.15
N PHE A 182 3.08 -9.05 -2.27
CA PHE A 182 1.99 -8.18 -1.82
C PHE A 182 1.67 -8.35 -0.33
N GLY A 183 2.32 -9.31 0.33
CA GLY A 183 2.15 -9.63 1.74
C GLY A 183 0.88 -10.44 2.01
N ALA A 184 0.98 -11.39 2.93
CA ALA A 184 -0.18 -12.12 3.43
C ALA A 184 -0.96 -11.26 4.43
N THR A 185 -2.29 -11.28 4.32
CA THR A 185 -3.18 -10.67 5.31
C THR A 185 -3.48 -11.65 6.44
N THR A 186 -3.38 -11.17 7.67
CA THR A 186 -3.97 -11.78 8.85
C THR A 186 -4.92 -10.77 9.47
N ASN A 187 -5.75 -11.16 10.42
CA ASN A 187 -6.34 -10.23 11.37
C ASN A 187 -5.66 -10.30 12.74
N LYS A 188 -4.75 -11.25 13.00
CA LYS A 188 -4.21 -11.51 14.33
C LYS A 188 -2.70 -11.28 14.42
N VAL A 189 -2.28 -10.52 15.44
CA VAL A 189 -0.87 -10.28 15.79
C VAL A 189 -0.69 -10.44 17.30
N GLY A 190 0.06 -11.47 17.69
CA GLY A 190 0.16 -11.87 19.10
C GLY A 190 -1.21 -12.21 19.68
N GLU A 191 -1.58 -11.51 20.76
CA GLU A 191 -2.86 -11.67 21.46
C GLU A 191 -3.97 -10.77 20.90
N LEU A 192 -3.63 -9.84 19.99
CA LEU A 192 -4.57 -8.88 19.44
C LEU A 192 -5.11 -9.37 18.10
N GLU A 193 -6.41 -9.18 17.92
CA GLU A 193 -7.08 -9.25 16.62
C GLU A 193 -7.43 -7.82 16.17
N PHE A 194 -7.26 -7.52 14.90
CA PHE A 194 -7.54 -6.24 14.29
C PHE A 194 -8.70 -6.39 13.32
N GLN A 195 -9.65 -5.48 13.43
CA GLN A 195 -10.81 -5.40 12.58
C GLN A 195 -10.79 -4.05 11.87
N VAL A 196 -10.83 -4.08 10.55
CA VAL A 196 -10.91 -2.87 9.72
C VAL A 196 -12.27 -2.84 9.03
N GLU A 197 -13.08 -1.86 9.38
CA GLU A 197 -14.39 -1.62 8.79
C GLU A 197 -14.34 -0.40 7.89
N GLU A 198 -14.83 -0.53 6.66
CA GLU A 198 -14.97 0.59 5.72
C GLU A 198 -16.46 0.84 5.46
N GLU A 199 -16.97 1.97 5.94
CA GLU A 199 -18.33 2.45 5.68
C GLU A 199 -18.27 3.41 4.48
N VAL A 200 -18.90 3.03 3.37
CA VAL A 200 -19.02 3.89 2.20
C VAL A 200 -20.24 4.80 2.38
N PRO A 201 -20.10 6.13 2.30
CA PRO A 201 -21.24 7.03 2.44
C PRO A 201 -22.27 6.77 1.33
N GLY A 202 -23.54 7.02 1.63
CA GLY A 202 -24.62 6.90 0.65
C GLY A 202 -24.33 7.70 -0.63
N PHE A 203 -24.63 7.09 -1.78
CA PHE A 203 -24.34 7.67 -3.09
C PHE A 203 -25.10 8.99 -3.31
N LYS A 204 -24.36 10.06 -3.59
CA LYS A 204 -24.87 11.36 -4.05
C LYS A 204 -24.16 11.78 -5.34
N PRO A 205 -24.86 11.88 -6.49
CA PRO A 205 -24.25 12.32 -7.75
C PRO A 205 -23.47 13.63 -7.59
N GLY A 206 -22.24 13.68 -8.10
CA GLY A 206 -21.38 14.89 -8.08
C GLY A 206 -20.69 15.21 -6.76
N ALA A 207 -20.94 14.47 -5.67
CA ALA A 207 -20.23 14.66 -4.40
C ALA A 207 -18.98 13.78 -4.34
N ALA A 208 -17.84 14.36 -3.92
CA ALA A 208 -16.69 13.57 -3.51
C ALA A 208 -17.07 12.73 -2.29
N MET A 209 -16.97 11.41 -2.41
CA MET A 209 -17.28 10.49 -1.34
C MET A 209 -15.98 10.00 -0.70
N VAL A 210 -15.89 10.17 0.61
CA VAL A 210 -14.78 9.67 1.40
C VAL A 210 -15.37 8.62 2.34
N SER A 211 -14.89 7.38 2.26
CA SER A 211 -15.32 6.33 3.18
C SER A 211 -14.91 6.67 4.62
N LYS A 212 -15.69 6.21 5.59
CA LYS A 212 -15.25 6.21 6.98
C LYS A 212 -14.57 4.86 7.25
N VAL A 213 -13.30 4.90 7.61
CA VAL A 213 -12.53 3.69 7.93
C VAL A 213 -12.30 3.63 9.44
N THR A 214 -12.67 2.52 10.07
CA THR A 214 -12.51 2.29 11.50
C THR A 214 -11.58 1.10 11.71
N LEU A 215 -10.54 1.29 12.51
CA LEU A 215 -9.64 0.24 12.98
C LEU A 215 -9.93 -0.03 14.45
N THR A 216 -10.26 -1.29 14.77
CA THR A 216 -10.51 -1.76 16.13
C THR A 216 -9.51 -2.85 16.49
N ALA A 217 -8.83 -2.72 17.62
CA ALA A 217 -8.09 -3.83 18.23
C ALA A 217 -8.98 -4.54 19.24
N VAL A 218 -8.97 -5.86 19.18
CA VAL A 218 -9.79 -6.77 19.96
C VAL A 218 -8.87 -7.73 20.71
N LYS A 219 -9.15 -7.97 21.99
CA LYS A 219 -8.48 -8.97 22.82
C LYS A 219 -9.55 -9.79 23.53
N ASP A 220 -9.45 -11.12 23.42
CA ASP A 220 -10.42 -12.04 24.02
C ASP A 220 -11.88 -11.72 23.65
N GLY A 221 -12.09 -11.35 22.39
CA GLY A 221 -13.41 -10.99 21.84
C GLY A 221 -13.94 -9.61 22.27
N LYS A 222 -13.16 -8.81 23.01
CA LYS A 222 -13.56 -7.48 23.48
C LYS A 222 -12.72 -6.37 22.83
N PRO A 223 -13.35 -5.25 22.39
CA PRO A 223 -12.59 -4.10 21.90
C PRO A 223 -11.70 -3.54 23.01
N VAL A 224 -10.40 -3.40 22.72
CA VAL A 224 -9.43 -2.73 23.59
C VAL A 224 -9.37 -1.25 23.24
N TRP A 225 -9.37 -0.94 21.94
CA TRP A 225 -9.43 0.42 21.43
C TRP A 225 -9.99 0.45 20.00
N THR A 226 -10.51 1.61 19.62
CA THR A 226 -11.05 1.89 18.28
C THR A 226 -10.55 3.25 17.80
N ARG A 227 -10.21 3.36 16.51
CA ARG A 227 -9.71 4.58 15.89
C ARG A 227 -10.30 4.78 14.50
N GLU A 228 -10.69 6.01 14.20
CA GLU A 228 -11.01 6.41 12.83
C GLU A 228 -9.73 6.71 12.05
N LEU A 229 -9.56 6.05 10.92
CA LEU A 229 -8.46 6.24 9.97
C LEU A 229 -8.85 7.22 8.85
N ALA A 230 -7.91 7.56 7.98
CA ALA A 230 -8.27 8.31 6.78
C ALA A 230 -9.13 7.46 5.84
N GLY A 231 -10.20 8.07 5.37
CA GLY A 231 -11.04 7.48 4.35
C GLY A 231 -10.34 7.29 3.00
N ASN A 232 -10.90 6.37 2.22
CA ASN A 232 -10.56 6.26 0.82
C ASN A 232 -11.44 7.22 0.01
N PRO A 233 -10.85 8.06 -0.85
CA PRO A 233 -11.63 8.74 -1.86
C PRO A 233 -12.26 7.67 -2.76
N TRP A 234 -13.56 7.77 -2.97
CA TRP A 234 -14.33 6.91 -3.83
C TRP A 234 -14.89 7.74 -4.97
N SER A 235 -14.55 7.35 -6.20
CA SER A 235 -15.14 7.91 -7.41
C SER A 235 -16.32 7.04 -7.82
N PRO A 236 -17.53 7.61 -7.92
CA PRO A 236 -18.66 6.86 -8.41
C PRO A 236 -18.47 6.40 -9.86
N PRO A 237 -19.25 5.38 -10.30
CA PRO A 237 -19.38 5.12 -11.73
C PRO A 237 -19.83 6.40 -12.45
N PRO A 238 -19.33 6.66 -13.67
CA PRO A 238 -19.91 7.68 -14.54
C PRO A 238 -21.39 7.33 -14.80
N PRO A 239 -22.25 8.35 -15.05
CA PRO A 239 -23.66 8.16 -15.37
C PRO A 239 -23.86 7.37 -16.67
#